data_AF-A0A1Q5ASY9-F1
#
_entry.id   AF-A0A1Q5ASY9-F1
#
_cell.length_a   1.000
_cell.length_b   1.000
_cell.length_c   1.000
_cell.angle_alpha   90.00
_cell.angle_beta   90.00
_cell.angle_gamma   90.00
#
_symmetry.space_group_name_H-M   'P 1'
#
loop_
_entity.id
_entity.type
_entity.pdbx_description
1 polymer ?
#
loop_
_entity_poly.entity_id
_entity_poly.type
_entity_poly.pdbx_seq_one_letter_code
_entity_poly.pdbx_strand_id
1 'polypeptide(L)'
;MDSTAGNARPGRPPRLSRERIADAALQGDVATLTMRELATRLGVSHSSLYRWVPDRDGVLDLVSGVMVERVLPADEPDAATWFDWLTRLAWAMHDEFLAVPGYAAHVARPHRHHPESFGRLRGGAVAAFRAGGADAQQAEQNWTVFGHGVVRWLAAAGSAPAEPPFGRYLDTLLRGLPRHDEDRPPSARPAAAAPTAPTTAVSPSVGDEHLLALTRSLVSESAKVRERACETISDWARSFDRREARTLASLLASAAVLEQDADCLESELNALGELSTAGLFDAADIATLRRLPRDSVRPADVEHLDNLMEEYF
;
A
#
# COMPACT_ATOMS: atom_id res chain seq x y z
N MET A 1 25.05 -66.06 -35.92
CA MET A 1 24.35 -64.77 -35.92
C MET A 1 23.56 -64.73 -34.63
N ASP A 2 24.10 -64.07 -33.61
CA ASP A 2 23.33 -63.78 -32.41
C ASP A 2 23.85 -62.47 -31.83
N SER A 3 23.05 -61.41 -31.98
CA SER A 3 23.33 -60.06 -31.49
C SER A 3 22.36 -59.77 -30.36
N THR A 4 22.85 -59.91 -29.13
CA THR A 4 22.17 -59.54 -27.89
C THR A 4 22.05 -58.02 -27.78
N ALA A 5 20.83 -57.50 -27.86
CA ALA A 5 20.50 -56.11 -27.53
C ALA A 5 20.57 -55.91 -26.01
N GLY A 6 21.53 -55.11 -25.56
CA GLY A 6 21.74 -54.75 -24.17
C GLY A 6 20.66 -53.81 -23.64
N ASN A 7 19.91 -54.28 -22.65
CA ASN A 7 18.97 -53.51 -21.85
C ASN A 7 19.72 -52.45 -21.02
N ALA A 8 19.51 -51.16 -21.32
CA ALA A 8 20.11 -50.04 -20.59
C ALA A 8 19.43 -49.89 -19.22
N ARG A 9 20.22 -49.96 -18.14
CA ARG A 9 19.76 -49.75 -16.76
C ARG A 9 19.35 -48.28 -16.56
N PRO A 10 18.22 -47.97 -15.91
CA PRO A 10 17.86 -46.59 -15.55
C PRO A 10 18.88 -46.02 -14.55
N GLY A 11 19.50 -44.89 -14.89
CA GLY A 11 20.43 -44.18 -14.02
C GLY A 11 19.77 -43.62 -12.75
N ARG A 12 20.56 -43.43 -11.69
CA ARG A 12 20.14 -42.85 -10.41
C ARG A 12 19.39 -41.53 -10.65
N PRO A 13 18.18 -41.34 -10.07
CA PRO A 13 17.40 -40.13 -10.31
C PRO A 13 18.20 -38.88 -9.94
N PRO A 14 18.01 -37.76 -10.66
CA PRO A 14 18.74 -36.53 -10.41
C PRO A 14 18.58 -36.11 -8.94
N ARG A 15 19.70 -35.81 -8.28
CA ARG A 15 19.71 -35.46 -6.84
C ARG A 15 18.98 -34.15 -6.54
N LEU A 16 18.69 -33.32 -7.54
CA LEU A 16 18.03 -32.03 -7.40
C LEU A 16 16.99 -31.87 -8.51
N SER A 17 15.79 -31.44 -8.16
CA SER A 17 14.69 -31.10 -9.08
C SER A 17 14.02 -29.81 -8.60
N ARG A 18 13.21 -29.18 -9.45
CA ARG A 18 12.48 -27.96 -9.09
C ARG A 18 11.50 -28.20 -7.94
N GLU A 19 10.80 -29.32 -7.98
CA GLU A 19 9.87 -29.76 -6.93
C GLU A 19 10.61 -29.96 -5.61
N ARG A 20 11.77 -30.63 -5.64
CA ARG A 20 12.57 -30.85 -4.44
C ARG A 20 13.09 -29.53 -3.84
N ILE A 21 13.45 -28.55 -4.67
CA ILE A 21 13.86 -27.22 -4.20
C ILE A 21 12.69 -26.50 -3.54
N ALA A 22 11.52 -26.50 -4.17
CA ALA A 22 10.30 -25.88 -3.64
C ALA A 22 9.86 -26.55 -2.33
N ASP A 23 9.76 -27.88 -2.30
CA ASP A 23 9.39 -28.63 -1.09
C ASP A 23 10.36 -28.36 0.07
N ALA A 24 11.67 -28.30 -0.21
CA ALA A 24 12.65 -27.96 0.80
C ALA A 24 12.50 -26.52 1.29
N ALA A 25 12.17 -25.55 0.43
CA ALA A 25 11.89 -24.18 0.83
C ALA A 25 10.65 -24.10 1.73
N LEU A 26 9.58 -24.84 1.40
CA LEU A 26 8.33 -24.92 2.15
C LEU A 26 8.46 -25.51 3.57
N GLN A 27 9.55 -26.22 3.88
CA GLN A 27 9.82 -26.71 5.24
C GLN A 27 10.31 -25.62 6.22
N GLY A 28 10.52 -24.38 5.75
CA GLY A 28 10.99 -23.29 6.59
C GLY A 28 10.17 -22.02 6.43
N ASP A 29 10.57 -20.98 7.16
CA ASP A 29 9.97 -19.65 6.99
C ASP A 29 10.45 -19.03 5.68
N VAL A 30 9.49 -18.79 4.79
CA VAL A 30 9.73 -18.19 3.48
C VAL A 30 10.19 -16.73 3.64
N ALA A 31 9.74 -16.02 4.67
CA ALA A 31 10.13 -14.63 4.93
C ALA A 31 11.63 -14.49 5.24
N THR A 32 12.21 -15.43 5.98
CA THR A 32 13.62 -15.39 6.38
C THR A 32 14.52 -16.31 5.56
N LEU A 33 13.97 -17.03 4.58
CA LEU A 33 14.70 -18.03 3.79
C LEU A 33 15.95 -17.45 3.12
N THR A 34 17.11 -18.02 3.43
CA THR A 34 18.36 -17.72 2.72
C THR A 34 18.77 -18.85 1.77
N MET A 35 19.45 -18.49 0.66
CA MET A 35 19.99 -19.47 -0.30
C MET A 35 20.98 -20.45 0.36
N ARG A 36 21.70 -20.01 1.39
CA ARG A 36 22.68 -20.82 2.12
C ARG A 36 22.00 -21.89 2.97
N GLU A 37 20.96 -21.51 3.72
CA GLU A 37 20.16 -22.45 4.51
C GLU A 37 19.46 -23.46 3.60
N LEU A 38 18.91 -23.01 2.48
CA LEU A 38 18.26 -23.88 1.50
C LEU A 38 19.24 -24.91 0.91
N ALA A 39 20.43 -24.48 0.48
CA ALA A 39 21.47 -25.40 -0.04
C ALA A 39 21.90 -26.44 1.02
N THR A 40 22.04 -26.00 2.27
CA THR A 40 22.37 -26.87 3.40
C THR A 40 21.28 -27.91 3.62
N ARG A 41 20.01 -27.49 3.62
CA ARG A 41 18.83 -28.37 3.77
C ARG A 41 18.73 -29.39 2.63
N LEU A 42 19.05 -28.98 1.42
CA LEU A 42 19.06 -29.84 0.23
C LEU A 42 20.28 -30.79 0.17
N GLY A 43 21.31 -30.55 0.99
CA GLY A 43 22.56 -31.32 0.97
C GLY A 43 23.36 -31.11 -0.32
N VAL A 44 23.26 -29.93 -0.94
CA VAL A 44 23.94 -29.58 -2.20
C VAL A 44 24.85 -28.37 -2.02
N SER A 45 25.81 -28.19 -2.93
CA SER A 45 26.63 -26.98 -2.94
C SER A 45 25.80 -25.76 -3.36
N HIS A 46 26.20 -24.57 -2.88
CA HIS A 46 25.56 -23.31 -3.24
C HIS A 46 25.60 -23.08 -4.76
N SER A 47 26.73 -23.38 -5.40
CA SER A 47 26.89 -23.31 -6.86
C SER A 47 26.00 -24.29 -7.61
N SER A 48 25.69 -25.46 -7.03
CA SER A 48 24.74 -26.42 -7.63
C SER A 48 23.31 -25.89 -7.58
N LEU A 49 22.91 -25.21 -6.50
CA LEU A 49 21.58 -24.60 -6.37
C LEU A 49 21.39 -23.45 -7.38
N TYR A 50 22.39 -22.59 -7.56
CA TYR A 50 22.34 -21.48 -8.51
C TYR A 50 22.16 -21.89 -9.98
N ARG A 51 22.47 -23.14 -10.34
CA ARG A 51 22.19 -23.67 -11.68
C ARG A 51 20.70 -23.86 -11.96
N TRP A 52 19.90 -23.99 -10.90
CA TRP A 52 18.45 -24.20 -11.00
C TRP A 52 17.66 -22.92 -10.76
N VAL A 53 18.13 -22.07 -9.84
CA VAL A 53 17.46 -20.84 -9.42
C VAL A 53 18.49 -19.74 -9.24
N PRO A 54 18.37 -18.58 -9.92
CA PRO A 54 19.41 -17.55 -9.91
C PRO A 54 19.51 -16.81 -8.57
N ASP A 55 18.44 -16.79 -7.78
CA ASP A 55 18.32 -16.05 -6.54
C ASP A 55 17.17 -16.60 -5.68
N ARG A 56 16.90 -15.91 -4.56
CA ARG A 56 15.79 -16.23 -3.66
C ARG A 56 14.44 -16.10 -4.37
N ASP A 57 14.23 -15.10 -5.22
CA ASP A 57 12.95 -14.90 -5.90
C ASP A 57 12.65 -16.05 -6.86
N GLY A 58 13.67 -16.57 -7.55
CA GLY A 58 13.55 -17.79 -8.36
C GLY A 58 13.14 -19.03 -7.55
N VAL A 59 13.52 -19.12 -6.27
CA VAL A 59 13.00 -20.18 -5.37
C VAL A 59 11.52 -19.94 -5.08
N LEU A 60 11.12 -18.69 -4.81
CA LEU A 60 9.73 -18.34 -4.52
C LEU A 60 8.81 -18.55 -5.73
N ASP A 61 9.33 -18.35 -6.94
CA ASP A 61 8.63 -18.70 -8.18
C ASP A 61 8.34 -20.21 -8.27
N LEU A 62 9.32 -21.06 -7.93
CA LEU A 62 9.14 -22.51 -7.89
C LEU A 62 8.16 -22.93 -6.80
N VAL A 63 8.27 -22.32 -5.61
CA VAL A 63 7.34 -22.54 -4.50
C VAL A 63 5.92 -22.21 -4.91
N SER A 64 5.71 -21.09 -5.59
CA SER A 64 4.41 -20.67 -6.11
C SER A 64 3.84 -21.67 -7.11
N GLY A 65 4.70 -22.25 -7.97
CA GLY A 65 4.30 -23.32 -8.87
C GLY A 65 3.78 -24.56 -8.14
N VAL A 66 4.50 -25.03 -7.12
CA VAL A 66 4.07 -26.18 -6.30
C VAL A 66 2.80 -25.87 -5.52
N MET A 67 2.70 -24.67 -4.95
CA MET A 67 1.51 -24.24 -4.19
C MET A 67 0.26 -24.24 -5.07
N VAL A 68 0.36 -23.75 -6.30
CA VAL A 68 -0.74 -23.81 -7.27
C VAL A 68 -1.23 -25.25 -7.50
N GLU A 69 -0.30 -26.20 -7.68
CA GLU A 69 -0.67 -27.61 -7.90
C GLU A 69 -1.35 -28.24 -6.68
N ARG A 70 -1.02 -27.78 -5.46
CA ARG A 70 -1.65 -28.29 -4.23
C ARG A 70 -3.04 -27.74 -4.01
N VAL A 71 -3.29 -26.49 -4.42
CA VAL A 71 -4.56 -25.80 -4.13
C VAL A 71 -5.61 -25.95 -5.23
N LEU A 72 -5.19 -26.22 -6.48
CA LEU A 72 -6.11 -26.43 -7.59
C LEU A 72 -6.95 -27.70 -7.38
N PRO A 73 -8.30 -27.59 -7.34
CA PRO A 73 -9.15 -28.77 -7.39
C PRO A 73 -8.90 -29.57 -8.68
N ALA A 74 -8.92 -30.90 -8.56
CA ALA A 74 -8.61 -31.81 -9.67
C ALA A 74 -9.77 -31.94 -10.68
N ASP A 75 -10.99 -31.65 -10.25
CA ASP A 75 -12.19 -31.69 -11.08
C ASP A 75 -12.41 -30.36 -11.82
N GLU A 76 -13.08 -30.42 -12.96
CA GLU A 76 -13.51 -29.22 -13.70
C GLU A 76 -14.84 -28.69 -13.14
N PRO A 77 -14.99 -27.36 -13.00
CA PRO A 77 -16.23 -26.77 -12.52
C PRO A 77 -17.33 -26.83 -13.59
N ASP A 78 -18.57 -27.11 -13.14
CA ASP A 78 -19.76 -27.03 -13.97
C ASP A 78 -20.84 -26.14 -13.34
N ALA A 79 -21.99 -26.00 -14.02
CA ALA A 79 -23.07 -25.13 -13.57
C ALA A 79 -23.65 -25.51 -12.20
N ALA A 80 -23.53 -26.77 -11.79
CA ALA A 80 -24.00 -27.24 -10.49
C ALA A 80 -22.93 -27.13 -9.39
N THR A 81 -21.66 -27.16 -9.75
CA THR A 81 -20.53 -27.32 -8.82
C THR A 81 -19.62 -26.11 -8.70
N TRP A 82 -19.77 -25.09 -9.55
CA TRP A 82 -18.85 -23.94 -9.61
C TRP A 82 -18.63 -23.24 -8.25
N PHE A 83 -19.68 -23.10 -7.44
CA PHE A 83 -19.60 -22.42 -6.15
C PHE A 83 -18.79 -23.24 -5.14
N ASP A 84 -19.06 -24.55 -5.08
CA ASP A 84 -18.31 -25.49 -4.26
C ASP A 84 -16.86 -25.59 -4.72
N TRP A 85 -16.61 -25.55 -6.03
CA TRP A 85 -15.27 -25.57 -6.61
C TRP A 85 -14.44 -24.36 -6.14
N LEU A 86 -14.99 -23.14 -6.24
CA LEU A 86 -14.33 -21.93 -5.76
C LEU A 86 -14.12 -21.93 -4.24
N THR A 87 -15.09 -22.50 -3.51
CA THR A 87 -15.01 -22.67 -2.07
C THR A 87 -13.87 -23.61 -1.69
N ARG A 88 -13.74 -24.76 -2.36
CA ARG A 88 -12.63 -25.71 -2.15
C ARG A 88 -11.29 -25.09 -2.51
N LEU A 89 -11.21 -24.36 -3.61
CA LEU A 89 -9.99 -23.64 -3.98
C LEU A 89 -9.57 -22.65 -2.89
N ALA A 90 -10.49 -21.83 -2.39
CA ALA A 90 -10.20 -20.83 -1.35
C ALA A 90 -9.76 -21.47 -0.03
N TRP A 91 -10.38 -22.57 0.39
CA TRP A 91 -9.96 -23.32 1.58
C TRP A 91 -8.60 -24.00 1.41
N ALA A 92 -8.32 -24.57 0.24
CA ALA A 92 -7.01 -25.14 -0.04
C ALA A 92 -5.92 -24.05 -0.01
N MET A 93 -6.19 -22.87 -0.58
CA MET A 93 -5.30 -21.70 -0.45
C MET A 93 -5.11 -21.31 1.02
N HIS A 94 -6.19 -21.29 1.81
CA HIS A 94 -6.12 -20.98 3.23
C HIS A 94 -5.19 -21.94 3.99
N ASP A 95 -5.44 -23.24 3.85
CA ASP A 95 -4.73 -24.26 4.60
C ASP A 95 -3.25 -24.34 4.18
N GLU A 96 -2.97 -24.36 2.88
CA GLU A 96 -1.59 -24.45 2.38
C GLU A 96 -0.79 -23.16 2.65
N PHE A 97 -1.40 -21.98 2.53
CA PHE A 97 -0.65 -20.72 2.67
C PHE A 97 -0.36 -20.39 4.13
N LEU A 98 -1.27 -20.72 5.04
CA LEU A 98 -1.08 -20.51 6.48
C LEU A 98 -0.21 -21.60 7.12
N ALA A 99 -0.10 -22.78 6.51
CA ALA A 99 0.84 -23.81 6.94
C ALA A 99 2.32 -23.39 6.78
N VAL A 100 2.59 -22.37 5.96
CA VAL A 100 3.95 -21.96 5.60
C VAL A 100 4.20 -20.54 6.10
N PRO A 101 5.03 -20.36 7.15
CA PRO A 101 5.32 -19.04 7.70
C PRO A 101 5.84 -18.07 6.63
N GLY A 102 5.31 -16.85 6.66
CA GLY A 102 5.70 -15.78 5.75
C GLY A 102 5.18 -15.90 4.32
N TYR A 103 4.61 -17.03 3.91
CA TYR A 103 4.19 -17.24 2.53
C TYR A 103 3.00 -16.36 2.14
N ALA A 104 1.93 -16.35 2.93
CA ALA A 104 0.75 -15.51 2.68
C ALA A 104 1.12 -14.02 2.53
N ALA A 105 2.00 -13.51 3.40
CA ALA A 105 2.49 -12.14 3.33
C ALA A 105 3.36 -11.87 2.10
N HIS A 106 4.12 -12.85 1.62
CA HIS A 106 4.89 -12.74 0.39
C HIS A 106 3.96 -12.65 -0.83
N VAL A 107 2.98 -13.55 -0.94
CA VAL A 107 2.09 -13.57 -2.12
C VAL A 107 1.12 -12.38 -2.18
N ALA A 108 0.83 -11.74 -1.05
CA ALA A 108 0.02 -10.52 -1.03
C ALA A 108 0.75 -9.26 -1.53
N ARG A 109 2.08 -9.30 -1.62
CA ARG A 109 2.89 -8.21 -2.17
C ARG A 109 3.09 -8.42 -3.67
N PRO A 110 3.36 -7.36 -4.44
CA PRO A 110 3.77 -7.52 -5.83
C PRO A 110 4.99 -8.45 -5.92
N HIS A 111 4.84 -9.57 -6.61
CA HIS A 111 5.89 -10.54 -6.85
C HIS A 111 5.73 -11.16 -8.24
N ARG A 112 6.76 -11.85 -8.70
CA ARG A 112 6.68 -12.59 -9.95
C ARG A 112 5.92 -13.89 -9.70
N HIS A 113 5.07 -14.24 -10.65
CA HIS A 113 4.40 -15.53 -10.66
C HIS A 113 5.02 -16.40 -11.75
N HIS A 114 5.10 -17.70 -11.50
CA HIS A 114 5.37 -18.66 -12.56
C HIS A 114 4.20 -18.61 -13.59
N PRO A 115 4.45 -18.19 -14.85
CA PRO A 115 3.36 -17.83 -15.77
C PRO A 115 2.39 -18.97 -16.06
N GLU A 116 2.89 -20.19 -16.21
CA GLU A 116 2.08 -21.36 -16.53
C GLU A 116 1.17 -21.76 -15.36
N SER A 117 1.74 -21.83 -14.16
CA SER A 117 1.01 -22.23 -12.95
C SER A 117 -0.06 -21.20 -12.61
N PHE A 118 0.30 -19.91 -12.61
CA PHE A 118 -0.68 -18.85 -12.39
C PHE A 118 -1.75 -18.82 -13.48
N GLY A 119 -1.37 -19.12 -14.73
CA GLY A 119 -2.30 -19.30 -15.85
C GLY A 119 -3.32 -20.42 -15.61
N ARG A 120 -2.89 -21.58 -15.10
CA ARG A 120 -3.80 -22.68 -14.71
C ARG A 120 -4.76 -22.27 -13.60
N LEU A 121 -4.24 -21.67 -12.53
CA LEU A 121 -5.04 -21.21 -11.39
C LEU A 121 -6.12 -20.22 -11.84
N ARG A 122 -5.71 -19.18 -12.58
CA ARG A 122 -6.62 -18.21 -13.18
C ARG A 122 -7.62 -18.88 -14.11
N GLY A 123 -7.16 -19.79 -14.97
CA GLY A 123 -7.99 -20.49 -15.95
C GLY A 123 -9.11 -21.29 -15.28
N GLY A 124 -8.79 -22.06 -14.23
CA GLY A 124 -9.78 -22.83 -13.47
C GLY A 124 -10.80 -21.94 -12.77
N ALA A 125 -10.36 -20.87 -12.10
CA ALA A 125 -11.27 -19.95 -11.42
C ALA A 125 -12.16 -19.16 -12.38
N VAL A 126 -11.61 -18.68 -13.50
CA VAL A 126 -12.39 -18.03 -14.57
C VAL A 126 -13.40 -19.01 -15.17
N ALA A 127 -13.00 -20.26 -15.41
CA ALA A 127 -13.93 -21.29 -15.88
C ALA A 127 -15.07 -21.52 -14.87
N ALA A 128 -14.78 -21.56 -13.57
CA ALA A 128 -15.79 -21.67 -12.53
C ALA A 128 -16.77 -20.48 -12.53
N PHE A 129 -16.28 -19.24 -12.60
CA PHE A 129 -17.17 -18.08 -12.69
C PHE A 129 -18.06 -18.11 -13.93
N ARG A 130 -17.53 -18.56 -15.08
CA ARG A 130 -18.32 -18.72 -16.31
C ARG A 130 -19.36 -19.83 -16.19
N ALA A 131 -19.01 -20.96 -15.56
CA ALA A 131 -19.96 -22.02 -15.27
C ALA A 131 -21.09 -21.56 -14.33
N GLY A 132 -20.78 -20.64 -13.41
CA GLY A 132 -21.75 -19.93 -12.57
C GLY A 132 -22.57 -18.85 -13.28
N GLY A 133 -22.37 -18.69 -14.59
CA GLY A 133 -23.15 -17.77 -15.42
C GLY A 133 -22.58 -16.35 -15.49
N ALA A 134 -21.29 -16.11 -15.27
CA ALA A 134 -20.65 -14.85 -15.65
C ALA A 134 -20.21 -14.85 -17.13
N ASP A 135 -20.23 -13.70 -17.80
CA ASP A 135 -19.56 -13.60 -19.10
C ASP A 135 -18.03 -13.59 -18.97
N ALA A 136 -17.33 -13.48 -20.11
CA ALA A 136 -15.87 -13.46 -20.14
C ALA A 136 -15.27 -12.25 -19.40
N GLN A 137 -15.87 -11.06 -19.50
CA GLN A 137 -15.34 -9.85 -18.87
C GLN A 137 -15.57 -9.90 -17.35
N GLN A 138 -16.79 -10.24 -16.94
CA GLN A 138 -17.19 -10.38 -15.54
C GLN A 138 -16.40 -11.49 -14.86
N ALA A 139 -16.15 -12.63 -15.51
CA ALA A 139 -15.35 -13.70 -14.93
C ALA A 139 -13.89 -13.26 -14.62
N GLU A 140 -13.29 -12.43 -15.47
CA GLU A 140 -11.95 -11.85 -15.23
C GLU A 140 -11.94 -10.85 -14.07
N GLN A 141 -12.98 -10.01 -13.99
CA GLN A 141 -13.16 -9.07 -12.89
C GLN A 141 -13.37 -9.82 -11.57
N ASN A 142 -14.23 -10.83 -11.57
CA ASN A 142 -14.51 -11.70 -10.42
C ASN A 142 -13.25 -12.44 -9.97
N TRP A 143 -12.45 -12.99 -10.90
CA TRP A 143 -11.14 -13.56 -10.59
C TRP A 143 -10.23 -12.55 -9.89
N THR A 144 -10.16 -11.32 -10.40
CA THR A 144 -9.30 -10.28 -9.82
C THR A 144 -9.73 -9.94 -8.38
N VAL A 145 -11.04 -9.78 -8.14
CA VAL A 145 -11.58 -9.45 -6.81
C VAL A 145 -11.44 -10.65 -5.86
N PHE A 146 -11.78 -11.86 -6.31
CA PHE A 146 -11.65 -13.09 -5.55
C PHE A 146 -10.19 -13.36 -5.15
N GLY A 147 -9.27 -13.36 -6.12
CA GLY A 147 -7.86 -13.65 -5.89
C GLY A 147 -7.22 -12.64 -4.93
N HIS A 148 -7.42 -11.34 -5.15
CA HIS A 148 -6.94 -10.32 -4.22
C HIS A 148 -7.60 -10.42 -2.84
N GLY A 149 -8.92 -10.66 -2.81
CA GLY A 149 -9.67 -10.78 -1.57
C GLY A 149 -9.16 -11.91 -0.69
N VAL A 150 -9.00 -13.11 -1.25
CA VAL A 150 -8.51 -14.28 -0.51
C VAL A 150 -7.06 -14.06 -0.06
N VAL A 151 -6.16 -13.68 -0.96
CA VAL A 151 -4.74 -13.53 -0.64
C VAL A 151 -4.49 -12.45 0.42
N ARG A 152 -5.18 -11.30 0.33
CA ARG A 152 -5.03 -10.21 1.32
C ARG A 152 -5.56 -10.61 2.69
N TRP A 153 -6.69 -11.32 2.74
CA TRP A 153 -7.23 -11.84 3.99
C TRP A 153 -6.23 -12.79 4.66
N LEU A 154 -5.62 -13.70 3.90
CA LEU A 154 -4.64 -14.66 4.42
C LEU A 154 -3.38 -13.96 4.96
N ALA A 155 -2.90 -12.92 4.28
CA ALA A 155 -1.77 -12.13 4.76
C ALA A 155 -2.08 -11.39 6.07
N ALA A 156 -3.31 -10.88 6.22
CA ALA A 156 -3.77 -10.22 7.44
C ALA A 156 -3.91 -11.22 8.60
N ALA A 157 -4.53 -12.37 8.36
CA ALA A 157 -4.72 -13.44 9.35
C ALA A 157 -3.39 -13.97 9.91
N GLY A 158 -2.35 -14.06 9.08
CA GLY A 158 -1.00 -14.43 9.52
C GLY A 158 -0.29 -13.37 10.38
N SER A 159 -0.80 -12.13 10.41
CA SER A 159 -0.19 -11.00 11.11
C SER A 159 -0.97 -10.56 12.36
N ALA A 160 -2.29 -10.78 12.43
CA ALA A 160 -3.13 -10.42 13.57
C ALA A 160 -4.37 -11.34 13.71
N PRO A 161 -4.74 -11.78 14.94
CA PRO A 161 -5.82 -12.73 15.17
C PRO A 161 -7.26 -12.14 15.17
N ALA A 162 -7.46 -10.94 14.61
CA ALA A 162 -8.74 -10.20 14.70
C ALA A 162 -9.63 -10.30 13.46
N GLU A 163 -9.31 -11.17 12.50
CA GLU A 163 -10.10 -11.33 11.28
C GLU A 163 -11.44 -12.04 11.54
N PRO A 164 -12.53 -11.69 10.83
CA PRO A 164 -13.73 -12.51 10.84
C PRO A 164 -13.40 -13.94 10.38
N PRO A 165 -14.10 -14.99 10.85
CA PRO A 165 -13.82 -16.36 10.43
C PRO A 165 -13.78 -16.48 8.91
N PHE A 166 -12.73 -17.10 8.36
CA PHE A 166 -12.49 -17.16 6.91
C PHE A 166 -13.71 -17.59 6.11
N GLY A 167 -14.43 -18.61 6.58
CA GLY A 167 -15.66 -19.09 5.93
C GLY A 167 -16.75 -18.04 5.79
N ARG A 168 -16.92 -17.13 6.76
CA ARG A 168 -17.91 -16.02 6.67
C ARG A 168 -17.45 -14.96 5.68
N TYR A 169 -16.16 -14.64 5.68
CA TYR A 169 -15.58 -13.72 4.72
C TYR A 169 -15.74 -14.26 3.28
N LEU A 170 -15.38 -15.53 3.07
CA LEU A 170 -15.47 -16.21 1.79
C LEU A 170 -16.90 -16.30 1.26
N ASP A 171 -17.87 -16.71 2.09
CA ASP A 171 -19.28 -16.77 1.69
C ASP A 171 -19.81 -15.38 1.29
N THR A 172 -19.44 -14.35 2.04
CA THR A 172 -19.81 -12.95 1.70
C THR A 172 -19.17 -12.50 0.39
N LEU A 173 -17.88 -12.80 0.20
CA LEU A 173 -17.14 -12.47 -1.02
C LEU A 173 -17.77 -13.14 -2.24
N LEU A 174 -17.99 -14.46 -2.20
CA LEU A 174 -18.52 -15.22 -3.34
C LEU A 174 -19.97 -14.85 -3.67
N ARG A 175 -20.81 -14.53 -2.67
CA ARG A 175 -22.18 -14.05 -2.90
C ARG A 175 -22.25 -12.64 -3.47
N GLY A 176 -21.25 -11.80 -3.19
CA GLY A 176 -21.18 -10.42 -3.66
C GLY A 176 -20.63 -10.25 -5.08
N LEU A 177 -20.12 -11.32 -5.70
CA LEU A 177 -19.58 -11.28 -7.05
C LEU A 177 -20.71 -11.34 -8.10
N PRO A 178 -20.77 -10.39 -9.05
CA PRO A 178 -21.85 -10.30 -10.04
C PRO A 178 -21.90 -11.53 -10.96
N ARG A 179 -23.13 -11.91 -11.34
CA ARG A 179 -23.45 -12.88 -12.41
C ARG A 179 -23.97 -12.13 -13.63
N HIS A 180 -24.02 -12.77 -14.80
CA HIS A 180 -24.38 -12.12 -16.07
C HIS A 180 -25.69 -11.32 -16.05
N ASP A 181 -26.69 -11.79 -15.31
CA ASP A 181 -27.99 -11.11 -15.22
C ASP A 181 -27.99 -9.94 -14.22
N GLU A 182 -26.90 -9.75 -13.49
CA GLU A 182 -26.67 -8.72 -12.49
C GLU A 182 -25.62 -7.71 -12.96
N ASP A 183 -25.72 -7.28 -14.22
CA ASP A 183 -24.87 -6.24 -14.84
C ASP A 183 -25.20 -4.87 -14.23
N ARG A 184 -24.95 -4.75 -12.93
CA ARG A 184 -25.05 -3.53 -12.15
C ARG A 184 -23.69 -2.84 -12.31
N PRO A 185 -23.64 -1.62 -12.88
CA PRO A 185 -22.40 -0.88 -12.93
C PRO A 185 -21.81 -0.80 -11.52
N PRO A 186 -20.47 -0.90 -11.37
CA PRO A 186 -19.83 -0.82 -10.06
C PRO A 186 -20.40 0.39 -9.36
N SER A 187 -20.83 0.21 -8.11
CA SER A 187 -21.36 1.32 -7.34
C SER A 187 -20.29 2.39 -7.37
N ALA A 188 -20.59 3.50 -8.07
CA ALA A 188 -19.74 4.67 -8.02
C ALA A 188 -19.50 4.91 -6.54
N ARG A 189 -18.23 5.09 -6.15
CA ARG A 189 -17.90 5.50 -4.79
C ARG A 189 -18.94 6.55 -4.45
N PRO A 190 -19.87 6.30 -3.51
CA PRO A 190 -20.89 7.29 -3.19
C PRO A 190 -20.08 8.53 -2.92
N ALA A 191 -20.34 9.61 -3.68
CA ALA A 191 -19.63 10.87 -3.51
C ALA A 191 -19.59 11.06 -2.01
N ALA A 192 -18.38 10.97 -1.43
CA ALA A 192 -18.24 10.77 0.01
C ALA A 192 -19.20 11.76 0.62
N ALA A 193 -20.21 11.28 1.37
CA ALA A 193 -21.27 12.14 1.85
C ALA A 193 -20.53 13.36 2.39
N ALA A 194 -20.67 14.49 1.68
CA ALA A 194 -20.04 15.71 2.13
C ALA A 194 -20.50 15.79 3.58
N PRO A 195 -19.57 15.84 4.55
CA PRO A 195 -19.91 15.72 5.97
C PRO A 195 -21.15 16.58 6.16
N THR A 196 -22.27 15.94 6.53
CA THR A 196 -23.63 16.52 6.58
C THR A 196 -23.56 18.01 6.48
N ALA A 197 -23.80 18.59 5.29
CA ALA A 197 -23.48 19.98 5.04
C ALA A 197 -23.89 20.82 6.27
N PRO A 198 -22.95 21.38 7.06
CA PRO A 198 -23.27 22.63 7.70
C PRO A 198 -23.53 23.51 6.48
N THR A 199 -24.81 23.81 6.20
CA THR A 199 -25.26 24.89 5.35
C THR A 199 -24.14 25.43 4.46
N THR A 200 -23.89 24.86 3.27
CA THR A 200 -22.85 25.27 2.30
C THR A 200 -21.98 26.44 2.79
N ALA A 201 -21.11 26.18 3.75
CA ALA A 201 -20.05 27.11 4.07
C ALA A 201 -18.97 26.69 3.08
N VAL A 202 -18.86 27.46 2.00
CA VAL A 202 -17.70 27.45 1.10
C VAL A 202 -16.48 27.21 1.99
N SER A 203 -15.78 26.10 1.80
CA SER A 203 -14.52 25.89 2.52
C SER A 203 -13.67 27.13 2.23
N PRO A 204 -13.24 27.87 3.25
CA PRO A 204 -12.41 29.04 3.06
C PRO A 204 -11.16 28.61 2.30
N SER A 205 -11.07 29.02 1.04
CA SER A 205 -9.87 28.92 0.23
C SER A 205 -9.77 30.21 -0.54
N VAL A 206 -8.58 30.81 -0.49
CA VAL A 206 -8.29 32.02 -1.26
C VAL A 206 -7.97 31.66 -2.71
N GLY A 207 -7.60 30.41 -2.99
CA GLY A 207 -7.28 29.90 -4.32
C GLY A 207 -5.81 30.12 -4.72
N ASP A 208 -5.35 29.33 -5.70
CA ASP A 208 -3.93 29.27 -6.08
C ASP A 208 -3.35 30.61 -6.57
N GLU A 209 -4.17 31.48 -7.18
CA GLU A 209 -3.73 32.81 -7.63
C GLU A 209 -3.37 33.71 -6.45
N HIS A 210 -4.20 33.75 -5.42
CA HIS A 210 -3.98 34.53 -4.21
C HIS A 210 -2.85 33.96 -3.37
N LEU A 211 -2.76 32.63 -3.23
CA LEU A 211 -1.65 31.97 -2.54
C LEU A 211 -0.30 32.30 -3.20
N LEU A 212 -0.24 32.27 -4.53
CA LEU A 212 0.97 32.59 -5.27
C LEU A 212 1.34 34.08 -5.17
N ALA A 213 0.35 34.97 -5.16
CA ALA A 213 0.56 36.40 -4.94
C ALA A 213 1.14 36.67 -3.54
N LEU A 214 0.57 36.08 -2.49
CA LEU A 214 1.07 36.20 -1.12
C LEU A 214 2.49 35.64 -0.99
N THR A 215 2.76 34.49 -1.60
CA THR A 215 4.10 33.89 -1.61
C THR A 215 5.13 34.83 -2.22
N ARG A 216 4.82 35.46 -3.37
CA ARG A 216 5.73 36.43 -4.02
C ARG A 216 5.96 37.67 -3.15
N SER A 217 4.93 38.14 -2.45
CA SER A 217 5.05 39.29 -1.56
C SER A 217 5.88 38.97 -0.31
N LEU A 218 5.73 37.79 0.29
CA LEU A 218 6.52 37.32 1.44
C LEU A 218 8.02 37.17 1.12
N VAL A 219 8.38 36.85 -0.12
CA VAL A 219 9.79 36.75 -0.54
C VAL A 219 10.31 38.02 -1.23
N SER A 220 9.59 39.13 -1.11
CA SER A 220 10.01 40.41 -1.68
C SER A 220 11.27 40.94 -0.99
N GLU A 221 12.13 41.67 -1.71
CA GLU A 221 13.27 42.38 -1.12
C GLU A 221 12.83 43.55 -0.22
N SER A 222 11.61 44.08 -0.43
CA SER A 222 11.09 45.21 0.35
C SER A 222 10.38 44.73 1.62
N ALA A 223 10.92 45.10 2.79
CA ALA A 223 10.31 44.80 4.09
C ALA A 223 8.84 45.28 4.17
N LYS A 224 8.56 46.49 3.68
CA LYS A 224 7.19 47.04 3.61
C LYS A 224 6.22 46.21 2.77
N VAL A 225 6.70 45.47 1.78
CA VAL A 225 5.85 44.58 0.96
C VAL A 225 5.59 43.27 1.70
N ARG A 226 6.59 42.75 2.43
CA ARG A 226 6.44 41.56 3.29
C ARG A 226 5.50 41.84 4.46
N GLU A 227 5.65 42.98 5.12
CA GLU A 227 4.77 43.45 6.21
C GLU A 227 3.30 43.46 5.77
N ARG A 228 2.99 44.10 4.64
CA ARG A 228 1.63 44.12 4.06
C ARG A 228 1.10 42.72 3.69
N ALA A 229 1.99 41.82 3.28
CA ALA A 229 1.60 40.44 3.02
C ALA A 229 1.20 39.74 4.33
N CYS A 230 1.93 39.99 5.42
CA CYS A 230 1.61 39.47 6.75
C CYS A 230 0.29 40.02 7.28
N GLU A 231 0.01 41.31 7.08
CA GLU A 231 -1.30 41.92 7.36
C GLU A 231 -2.41 41.20 6.59
N THR A 232 -2.22 41.03 5.27
CA THR A 232 -3.20 40.33 4.42
C THR A 232 -3.42 38.88 4.86
N ILE A 233 -2.36 38.18 5.28
CA ILE A 233 -2.44 36.82 5.80
C ILE A 233 -3.19 36.79 7.13
N SER A 234 -2.95 37.75 8.02
CA SER A 234 -3.65 37.86 9.30
C SER A 234 -5.14 38.10 9.09
N ASP A 235 -5.51 39.03 8.20
CA ASP A 235 -6.89 39.33 7.82
C ASP A 235 -7.60 38.10 7.23
N TRP A 236 -6.86 37.24 6.53
CA TRP A 236 -7.37 36.05 5.87
C TRP A 236 -7.10 34.77 6.63
N ALA A 237 -6.67 34.82 7.90
CA ALA A 237 -6.22 33.63 8.64
C ALA A 237 -7.26 32.50 8.68
N ARG A 238 -8.55 32.86 8.70
CA ARG A 238 -9.69 31.91 8.67
C ARG A 238 -10.21 31.60 7.27
N SER A 239 -9.65 32.24 6.25
CA SER A 239 -10.00 32.14 4.84
C SER A 239 -9.12 31.16 4.05
N PHE A 240 -8.08 30.60 4.68
CA PHE A 240 -7.19 29.62 4.07
C PHE A 240 -7.66 28.18 4.28
N ASP A 241 -7.43 27.34 3.28
CA ASP A 241 -7.53 25.90 3.43
C ASP A 241 -6.28 25.32 4.14
N ARG A 242 -6.33 24.02 4.50
CA ARG A 242 -5.21 23.37 5.20
C ARG A 242 -3.89 23.38 4.39
N ARG A 243 -3.95 23.33 3.06
CA ARG A 243 -2.77 23.35 2.19
C ARG A 243 -2.16 24.76 2.15
N GLU A 244 -3.01 25.76 1.98
CA GLU A 244 -2.65 27.18 1.93
C GLU A 244 -2.01 27.62 3.26
N ALA A 245 -2.66 27.34 4.39
CA ALA A 245 -2.17 27.71 5.72
C ALA A 245 -0.81 27.09 6.05
N ARG A 246 -0.60 25.79 5.76
CA ARG A 246 0.70 25.12 5.96
C ARG A 246 1.82 25.72 5.11
N THR A 247 1.49 26.07 3.87
CA THR A 247 2.45 26.67 2.93
C THR A 247 2.89 28.04 3.44
N LEU A 248 1.93 28.89 3.81
CA LEU A 248 2.21 30.22 4.34
C LEU A 248 2.93 30.16 5.68
N ALA A 249 2.54 29.26 6.60
CA ALA A 249 3.21 29.09 7.88
C ALA A 249 4.68 28.67 7.72
N SER A 250 4.97 27.73 6.81
CA SER A 250 6.35 27.31 6.52
C SER A 250 7.21 28.46 5.95
N LEU A 251 6.61 29.29 5.10
CA LEU A 251 7.26 30.46 4.50
C LEU A 251 7.50 31.55 5.53
N LEU A 252 6.49 31.91 6.32
CA LEU A 252 6.57 32.91 7.38
C LEU A 252 7.62 32.52 8.44
N ALA A 253 7.64 31.26 8.89
CA ALA A 253 8.64 30.80 9.85
C ALA A 253 10.07 30.89 9.29
N SER A 254 10.23 30.67 7.98
CA SER A 254 11.53 30.81 7.31
C SER A 254 11.91 32.27 7.09
N ALA A 255 10.94 33.13 6.80
CA ALA A 255 11.13 34.58 6.64
C ALA A 255 11.53 35.22 7.97
N ALA A 256 10.83 34.90 9.07
CA ALA A 256 11.10 35.42 10.41
C ALA A 256 12.52 35.13 10.88
N VAL A 257 13.08 33.96 10.57
CA VAL A 257 14.46 33.61 10.92
C VAL A 257 15.49 34.43 10.15
N LEU A 258 15.16 34.91 8.95
CA LEU A 258 16.05 35.65 8.07
C LEU A 258 15.82 37.16 8.10
N GLU A 259 14.75 37.61 8.77
CA GLU A 259 14.31 38.99 8.78
C GLU A 259 15.29 39.89 9.55
N GLN A 260 15.55 41.06 8.97
CA GLN A 260 16.45 42.09 9.51
C GLN A 260 15.70 43.34 9.94
N ASP A 261 14.48 43.53 9.42
CA ASP A 261 13.59 44.63 9.77
C ASP A 261 12.68 44.24 10.93
N ALA A 262 12.76 44.99 12.03
CA ALA A 262 12.07 44.62 13.27
C ALA A 262 10.54 44.73 13.18
N ASP A 263 10.01 45.69 12.41
CA ASP A 263 8.57 45.87 12.23
C ASP A 263 7.99 44.75 11.35
N CYS A 264 8.75 44.33 10.34
CA CYS A 264 8.38 43.18 9.52
C CYS A 264 8.44 41.87 10.32
N LEU A 265 9.47 41.68 11.16
CA LEU A 265 9.60 40.50 12.01
C LEU A 265 8.42 40.35 12.98
N GLU A 266 7.99 41.45 13.62
CA GLU A 266 6.77 41.48 14.44
C GLU A 266 5.56 41.01 13.63
N SER A 267 5.39 41.57 12.42
CA SER A 267 4.27 41.24 11.54
C SER A 267 4.28 39.76 11.12
N GLU A 268 5.44 39.17 10.85
CA GLU A 268 5.60 37.77 10.49
C GLU A 268 5.25 36.83 11.65
N LEU A 269 5.72 37.13 12.87
CA LEU A 269 5.39 36.38 14.08
C LEU A 269 3.91 36.50 14.42
N ASN A 270 3.34 37.71 14.30
CA ASN A 270 1.92 37.94 14.52
C ASN A 270 1.06 37.17 13.51
N ALA A 271 1.40 37.21 12.22
CA ALA A 271 0.69 36.46 11.19
C ALA A 271 0.75 34.94 11.40
N LEU A 272 1.88 34.42 11.89
CA LEU A 272 2.00 33.01 12.32
C LEU A 272 1.09 32.70 13.50
N GLY A 273 1.04 33.58 14.50
CA GLY A 273 0.14 33.46 15.65
C GLY A 273 -1.33 33.44 15.24
N GLU A 274 -1.74 34.35 14.35
CA GLU A 274 -3.11 34.40 13.83
C GLU A 274 -3.46 33.14 13.00
N LEU A 275 -2.53 32.66 12.16
CA LEU A 275 -2.71 31.39 11.44
C LEU A 275 -2.79 30.18 12.39
N SER A 276 -2.09 30.21 13.53
CA SER A 276 -2.13 29.14 14.54
C SER A 276 -3.56 28.92 15.04
N THR A 277 -4.31 30.01 15.24
CA THR A 277 -5.69 29.95 15.74
C THR A 277 -6.63 29.13 14.86
N ALA A 278 -6.30 28.94 13.58
CA ALA A 278 -7.07 28.12 12.66
C ALA A 278 -6.83 26.60 12.87
N GLY A 279 -5.74 26.20 13.53
CA GLY A 279 -5.41 24.79 13.80
C GLY A 279 -5.08 23.97 12.54
N LEU A 280 -4.58 24.62 11.50
CA LEU A 280 -4.42 24.04 10.16
C LEU A 280 -2.98 23.57 9.83
N PHE A 281 -1.97 23.97 10.60
CA PHE A 281 -0.59 23.52 10.46
C PHE A 281 -0.08 22.86 11.75
N ASP A 282 1.06 22.18 11.67
CA ASP A 282 1.67 21.46 12.79
C ASP A 282 3.10 21.94 13.10
N ALA A 283 3.68 21.39 14.18
CA ALA A 283 5.01 21.76 14.65
C ALA A 283 6.12 21.54 13.60
N ALA A 284 5.95 20.61 12.65
CA ALA A 284 6.94 20.38 11.61
C ALA A 284 6.95 21.52 10.58
N ASP A 285 5.80 22.15 10.32
CA ASP A 285 5.67 23.25 9.35
C ASP A 285 6.45 24.49 9.82
N ILE A 286 6.46 24.78 11.12
CA ILE A 286 7.16 25.95 11.69
C ILE A 286 8.47 25.60 12.41
N ALA A 287 8.99 24.39 12.25
CA ALA A 287 10.20 23.90 12.94
C ALA A 287 11.44 24.80 12.75
N THR A 288 11.50 25.53 11.63
CA THR A 288 12.56 26.51 11.34
C THR A 288 12.65 27.61 12.40
N LEU A 289 11.52 28.00 13.01
CA LEU A 289 11.42 29.11 13.96
C LEU A 289 12.31 28.90 15.20
N ARG A 290 12.61 27.65 15.57
CA ARG A 290 13.58 27.30 16.63
C ARG A 290 14.98 27.89 16.43
N ARG A 291 15.31 28.32 15.22
CA ARG A 291 16.60 28.96 14.88
C ARG A 291 16.60 30.47 15.15
N LEU A 292 15.44 31.09 15.38
CA LEU A 292 15.33 32.52 15.66
C LEU A 292 15.85 32.80 17.08
N PRO A 293 16.95 33.56 17.24
CA PRO A 293 17.45 33.91 18.57
C PRO A 293 16.43 34.78 19.31
N ARG A 294 16.09 34.42 20.56
CA ARG A 294 15.15 35.21 21.37
C ARG A 294 15.60 36.67 21.55
N ASP A 295 16.91 36.90 21.65
CA ASP A 295 17.50 38.23 21.83
C ASP A 295 17.46 39.10 20.55
N SER A 296 17.14 38.53 19.38
CA SER A 296 16.95 39.30 18.15
C SER A 296 15.51 39.79 17.96
N VAL A 297 14.58 39.40 18.84
CA VAL A 297 13.18 39.87 18.85
C VAL A 297 13.06 41.02 19.83
N ARG A 298 12.31 42.08 19.47
CA ARG A 298 12.13 43.22 20.39
C ARG A 298 11.34 42.76 21.63
N PRO A 299 11.60 43.34 22.81
CA PRO A 299 10.94 42.91 24.05
C PRO A 299 9.40 42.92 24.02
N ALA A 300 8.79 43.80 23.20
CA ALA A 300 7.34 43.87 23.04
C ALA A 300 6.77 42.69 22.23
N ASP A 301 7.57 42.08 21.36
CA ASP A 301 7.12 41.10 20.37
C ASP A 301 7.52 39.66 20.76
N VAL A 302 8.35 39.53 21.81
CA VAL A 302 8.79 38.23 22.36
C VAL A 302 7.60 37.39 22.79
N GLU A 303 6.49 38.00 23.23
CA GLU A 303 5.27 37.28 23.59
C GLU A 303 4.70 36.48 22.41
N HIS A 304 4.74 37.01 21.18
CA HIS A 304 4.29 36.28 19.98
C HIS A 304 5.16 35.04 19.72
N LEU A 305 6.48 35.17 19.89
CA LEU A 305 7.41 34.05 19.74
C LEU A 305 7.22 33.01 20.85
N ASP A 306 7.16 33.44 22.12
CA ASP A 306 7.02 32.55 23.27
C ASP A 306 5.70 31.76 23.18
N ASN A 307 4.58 32.39 22.78
CA ASN A 307 3.29 31.72 22.55
C ASN A 307 3.38 30.63 21.48
N LEU A 308 4.02 30.91 20.34
CA LEU A 308 4.22 29.93 19.27
C LEU A 308 5.13 28.77 19.70
N MET A 309 6.15 29.07 20.51
CA MET A 309 7.06 28.05 21.03
C MET A 309 6.36 27.13 22.03
N GLU A 310 5.56 27.67 22.95
CA GLU A 310 4.80 26.88 23.94
C GLU A 310 3.71 26.00 23.29
N GLU A 311 3.06 26.50 22.23
CA GLU A 311 1.98 25.77 21.57
C GLU A 311 2.48 24.58 20.73
N TYR A 312 3.65 24.71 20.10
CA TYR A 312 4.12 23.74 19.11
C TYR A 312 5.37 22.92 19.52
N PHE A 313 6.13 23.32 20.55
CA PHE A 313 7.40 22.68 20.90
C PHE A 313 7.60 22.41 22.39
#